data_AF-A0A1X2FZK9-F1
#
_entry.id   AF-A0A1X2FZK9-F1
#
_cell.length_a   1.000
_cell.length_b   1.000
_cell.length_c   1.000
_cell.angle_alpha   90.00
_cell.angle_beta   90.00
_cell.angle_gamma   90.00
#
_symmetry.space_group_name_H-M   'P 1'
#
loop_
_entity.id
_entity.type
_entity.pdbx_description
1 polymer ?
#
loop_
_entity_poly.entity_id
_entity_poly.type
_entity_poly.pdbx_seq_one_letter_code
_entity_poly.pdbx_strand_id
1 'polypeptide(L)'
;MAHHHEHEVKTKKSLITTMFLNFSITAAEIIGGLFSGSLSLISDALHNFSDAISIIISYFAMLISQRENNERMTFGYKRAEILAALFNSVVLVVISVFLFKEAYIKFFNPEPINGAIMIVVALIGLLANALSVFLLKENAEENLNIRSAYVHLLSDALSSVGVVIGGICIYFFKIYWIDPLLTVLIGIYIIKESFEIINESVSILMQGTPENINLEIVKREIEKLPNVKNIHHVHVWQTNDDDVHFECHVNLKDDVKVSQSKEVMEQIEIVLDELFDIHHVTLQMEYECCEDVGLIKKVDDTIN
;
A
#
# COMPACT_ATOMS: atom_id res chain seq x y z
N MET A 1 20.41 -26.04 2.93
CA MET A 1 19.18 -26.47 2.21
C MET A 1 18.12 -27.05 3.15
N ALA A 2 18.40 -28.01 4.04
CA ALA A 2 17.40 -28.52 4.99
C ALA A 2 16.85 -27.47 5.99
N HIS A 3 17.71 -26.63 6.57
CA HIS A 3 17.27 -25.51 7.44
C HIS A 3 16.42 -24.46 6.71
N HIS A 4 16.68 -24.21 5.42
CA HIS A 4 15.94 -23.20 4.66
C HIS A 4 14.54 -23.69 4.28
N HIS A 5 14.40 -24.96 3.87
CA HIS A 5 13.09 -25.57 3.65
C HIS A 5 12.28 -25.75 4.94
N GLU A 6 12.92 -26.01 6.09
CA GLU A 6 12.21 -26.13 7.36
C GLU A 6 11.67 -24.76 7.84
N HIS A 7 12.43 -23.68 7.65
CA HIS A 7 11.97 -22.30 7.89
C HIS A 7 10.82 -21.91 6.95
N GLU A 8 10.96 -22.15 5.65
CA GLU A 8 9.93 -21.82 4.65
C GLU A 8 8.59 -22.54 4.92
N VAL A 9 8.64 -23.82 5.33
CA VAL A 9 7.45 -24.60 5.71
C VAL A 9 6.84 -24.12 7.03
N LYS A 10 7.66 -23.70 8.02
CA LYS A 10 7.17 -23.13 9.29
C LYS A 10 6.49 -21.78 9.06
N THR A 11 7.07 -20.91 8.24
CA THR A 11 6.51 -19.61 7.85
C THR A 11 5.18 -19.77 7.13
N LYS A 12 5.10 -20.67 6.14
CA LYS A 12 3.85 -20.93 5.40
C LYS A 12 2.73 -21.46 6.31
N LYS A 13 3.05 -22.36 7.24
CA LYS A 13 2.08 -22.85 8.23
C LYS A 13 1.60 -21.73 9.16
N SER A 14 2.51 -20.91 9.67
CA SER A 14 2.18 -19.77 10.53
C SER A 14 1.22 -18.79 9.84
N LEU A 15 1.48 -18.45 8.57
CA LEU A 15 0.63 -17.56 7.78
C LEU A 15 -0.77 -18.13 7.55
N ILE A 16 -0.88 -19.41 7.15
CA ILE A 16 -2.19 -20.07 6.95
C ILE A 16 -2.98 -20.15 8.26
N THR A 17 -2.31 -20.49 9.37
CA THR A 17 -2.94 -20.50 10.69
C THR A 17 -3.44 -19.11 11.07
N THR A 18 -2.63 -18.07 10.85
CA THR A 18 -3.01 -16.67 11.12
C THR A 18 -4.21 -16.24 10.28
N MET A 19 -4.25 -16.60 8.99
CA MET A 19 -5.37 -16.29 8.10
C MET A 19 -6.68 -16.96 8.55
N PHE A 20 -6.63 -18.24 8.92
CA PHE A 20 -7.81 -18.96 9.42
C PHE A 20 -8.30 -18.41 10.77
N LEU A 21 -7.35 -18.06 11.64
CA LEU A 21 -7.62 -17.41 12.92
C LEU A 21 -8.34 -16.07 12.68
N ASN A 22 -7.80 -15.22 11.81
CA ASN A 22 -8.38 -13.91 11.51
C ASN A 22 -9.82 -14.02 10.98
N PHE A 23 -10.06 -14.91 10.02
CA PHE A 23 -11.41 -15.13 9.49
C PHE A 23 -12.41 -15.62 10.56
N SER A 24 -11.96 -16.49 11.46
CA SER A 24 -12.80 -17.00 12.56
C SER A 24 -13.14 -15.91 13.57
N ILE A 25 -12.16 -15.06 13.90
CA ILE A 25 -12.36 -13.90 14.80
C ILE A 25 -13.32 -12.92 14.16
N THR A 26 -13.11 -12.55 12.89
CA THR A 26 -13.98 -11.66 12.14
C THR A 26 -15.43 -12.10 12.23
N ALA A 27 -15.71 -13.39 12.03
CA ALA A 27 -17.06 -13.93 12.17
C ALA A 27 -17.60 -13.79 13.60
N ALA A 28 -16.77 -14.07 14.62
CA ALA A 28 -17.14 -13.90 16.02
C ALA A 28 -17.40 -12.43 16.39
N GLU A 29 -16.65 -11.49 15.83
CA GLU A 29 -16.79 -10.04 16.04
C GLU A 29 -18.03 -9.47 15.34
N ILE A 30 -18.35 -9.93 14.13
CA ILE A 30 -19.62 -9.57 13.46
C ILE A 30 -20.80 -10.03 14.33
N ILE A 31 -20.81 -11.30 14.72
CA ILE A 31 -21.89 -11.88 15.53
C ILE A 31 -21.96 -11.19 16.89
N GLY A 32 -20.81 -10.99 17.54
CA GLY A 32 -20.67 -10.35 18.83
C GLY A 32 -21.06 -8.87 18.82
N GLY A 33 -20.69 -8.13 17.78
CA GLY A 33 -21.06 -6.74 17.56
C GLY A 33 -22.57 -6.56 17.39
N LEU A 34 -23.20 -7.43 16.59
CA LEU A 34 -24.66 -7.43 16.41
C LEU A 34 -25.41 -7.76 17.70
N PHE A 35 -24.99 -8.78 18.45
CA PHE A 35 -25.65 -9.15 19.71
C PHE A 35 -25.36 -8.19 20.88
N SER A 36 -24.19 -7.54 20.88
CA SER A 36 -23.84 -6.56 21.90
C SER A 36 -24.41 -5.18 21.61
N GLY A 37 -24.70 -4.86 20.34
CA GLY A 37 -25.04 -3.52 19.90
C GLY A 37 -23.82 -2.58 19.83
N SER A 38 -22.59 -3.09 19.89
CA SER A 38 -21.35 -2.30 19.84
C SER A 38 -20.97 -1.97 18.40
N LEU A 39 -20.86 -0.69 18.07
CA LEU A 39 -20.32 -0.24 16.78
C LEU A 39 -18.81 -0.44 16.71
N SER A 40 -18.07 -0.36 17.82
CA SER A 40 -16.61 -0.54 17.78
C SER A 40 -16.24 -1.97 17.41
N LEU A 41 -16.98 -2.97 17.92
CA LEU A 41 -16.80 -4.37 17.49
C LEU A 41 -17.16 -4.57 16.02
N ILE A 42 -18.23 -3.95 15.53
CA ILE A 42 -18.60 -4.03 14.11
C ILE A 42 -17.52 -3.35 13.24
N SER A 43 -16.94 -2.24 13.70
CA SER A 43 -15.84 -1.55 13.00
C SER A 43 -14.61 -2.43 12.85
N ASP A 44 -14.17 -3.06 13.94
CA ASP A 44 -13.02 -3.97 13.95
C ASP A 44 -13.27 -5.17 13.02
N ALA A 45 -14.48 -5.75 13.10
CA ALA A 45 -14.87 -6.87 12.28
C ALA A 45 -14.94 -6.53 10.78
N LEU A 46 -15.49 -5.36 10.42
CA LEU A 46 -15.58 -4.93 9.03
C LEU A 46 -14.20 -4.63 8.43
N HIS A 47 -13.26 -4.12 9.23
CA HIS A 47 -11.88 -3.94 8.81
C HIS A 47 -11.22 -5.29 8.51
N ASN A 48 -11.23 -6.21 9.47
CA ASN A 48 -10.66 -7.56 9.32
C ASN A 48 -11.30 -8.35 8.17
N PHE A 49 -12.61 -8.18 7.97
CA PHE A 49 -13.33 -8.79 6.85
C PHE A 49 -12.88 -8.23 5.50
N SER A 50 -12.76 -6.90 5.38
CA SER A 50 -12.26 -6.26 4.17
C SER A 50 -10.85 -6.73 3.85
N ASP A 51 -9.97 -6.88 4.84
CA ASP A 51 -8.62 -7.42 4.64
C ASP A 51 -8.65 -8.87 4.14
N ALA A 52 -9.55 -9.71 4.67
CA ALA A 52 -9.70 -11.07 4.17
C ALA A 52 -10.18 -11.11 2.71
N ILE A 53 -11.11 -10.23 2.33
CA ILE A 53 -11.57 -10.09 0.95
C ILE A 53 -10.46 -9.53 0.05
N SER A 54 -9.70 -8.55 0.54
CA SER A 54 -8.64 -7.89 -0.23
C SER A 54 -7.60 -8.91 -0.68
N ILE A 55 -7.23 -9.87 0.17
CA ILE A 55 -6.32 -10.97 -0.20
C ILE A 55 -6.86 -11.77 -1.40
N ILE A 56 -8.17 -12.07 -1.42
CA ILE A 56 -8.79 -12.81 -2.53
C ILE A 56 -8.74 -11.97 -3.80
N ILE A 57 -9.09 -10.68 -3.73
CA ILE A 57 -9.07 -9.76 -4.87
C ILE A 57 -7.64 -9.60 -5.39
N SER A 58 -6.67 -9.36 -4.51
CA SER A 58 -5.25 -9.23 -4.83
C SER A 58 -4.68 -10.49 -5.47
N TYR A 59 -5.09 -11.69 -5.01
CA TYR A 59 -4.72 -12.93 -5.67
C TYR A 59 -5.20 -13.00 -7.12
N PHE A 60 -6.46 -12.65 -7.39
CA PHE A 60 -6.96 -12.59 -8.77
C PHE A 60 -6.30 -11.48 -9.60
N ALA A 61 -6.02 -10.33 -8.98
CA ALA A 61 -5.31 -9.23 -9.63
C ALA A 61 -3.89 -9.64 -10.04
N MET A 62 -3.18 -10.37 -9.18
CA MET A 62 -1.86 -10.95 -9.47
C MET A 62 -1.92 -11.96 -10.62
N LEU A 63 -2.95 -12.82 -10.67
CA LEU A 63 -3.13 -13.74 -11.81
C LEU A 63 -3.39 -12.99 -13.13
N ILE A 64 -4.01 -11.80 -13.06
CA ILE A 64 -4.22 -10.94 -14.22
C ILE A 64 -2.92 -10.22 -14.58
N SER A 65 -2.15 -9.72 -13.61
CA SER A 65 -0.90 -8.98 -13.82
C SER A 65 0.19 -9.82 -14.49
N GLN A 66 0.20 -11.13 -14.22
CA GLN A 66 1.13 -12.10 -14.81
C GLN A 66 0.85 -12.43 -16.29
N ARG A 67 -0.24 -11.92 -16.88
CA ARG A 67 -0.52 -12.13 -18.30
C ARG A 67 0.48 -11.39 -19.16
N GLU A 68 1.00 -12.08 -20.18
CA GLU A 68 1.87 -11.48 -21.19
C GLU A 68 1.17 -10.32 -21.92
N ASN A 69 1.99 -9.41 -22.45
CA ASN A 69 1.51 -8.28 -23.23
C ASN A 69 0.92 -8.72 -24.58
N ASN A 70 0.07 -7.86 -25.16
CA ASN A 70 -0.51 -8.07 -26.48
C ASN A 70 -0.68 -6.73 -27.20
N GLU A 71 -1.12 -6.75 -28.46
CA GLU A 71 -1.27 -5.54 -29.29
C GLU A 71 -2.22 -4.48 -28.69
N ARG A 72 -3.16 -4.86 -27.82
CA ARG A 72 -4.06 -3.92 -27.13
C ARG A 72 -3.49 -3.42 -25.80
N MET A 73 -2.70 -4.25 -25.13
CA MET A 73 -2.09 -4.00 -23.83
C MET A 73 -0.58 -4.19 -23.96
N THR A 74 0.10 -3.23 -24.58
CA THR A 74 1.53 -3.34 -24.94
C THR A 74 2.46 -3.39 -23.72
N PHE A 75 2.06 -2.76 -22.62
CA PHE A 75 2.72 -2.85 -21.31
C PHE A 75 2.19 -4.02 -20.44
N GLY A 76 1.31 -4.86 -20.99
CA GLY A 76 0.68 -5.95 -20.25
C GLY A 76 -0.38 -5.47 -19.26
N TYR A 77 -0.61 -6.26 -18.22
CA TYR A 77 -1.71 -6.09 -17.26
C TYR A 77 -1.23 -5.73 -15.85
N LYS A 78 0.01 -5.23 -15.72
CA LYS A 78 0.68 -4.95 -14.43
C LYS A 78 -0.16 -4.10 -13.47
N ARG A 79 -0.84 -3.07 -13.98
CA ARG A 79 -1.71 -2.16 -13.18
C ARG A 79 -2.96 -2.82 -12.57
N ALA A 80 -3.25 -4.10 -12.86
CA ALA A 80 -4.38 -4.79 -12.24
C ALA A 80 -4.24 -4.85 -10.70
N GLU A 81 -3.03 -5.02 -10.19
CA GLU A 81 -2.73 -5.03 -8.75
C GLU A 81 -3.01 -3.66 -8.12
N ILE A 82 -2.55 -2.59 -8.77
CA ILE A 82 -2.79 -1.19 -8.34
C ILE A 82 -4.28 -0.87 -8.28
N LEU A 83 -5.05 -1.30 -9.29
CA LEU A 83 -6.50 -1.11 -9.30
C LEU A 83 -7.20 -1.89 -8.18
N ALA A 84 -6.73 -3.09 -7.84
CA ALA A 84 -7.25 -3.87 -6.73
C ALA A 84 -6.97 -3.22 -5.37
N ALA A 85 -5.75 -2.74 -5.16
CA ALA A 85 -5.36 -2.01 -3.95
C ALA A 85 -6.18 -0.72 -3.76
N LEU A 86 -6.35 0.05 -4.85
CA LEU A 86 -7.19 1.25 -4.86
C LEU A 86 -8.65 0.93 -4.53
N PHE A 87 -9.22 -0.10 -5.16
CA PHE A 87 -10.60 -0.52 -4.92
C PHE A 87 -10.82 -0.89 -3.44
N ASN A 88 -9.93 -1.69 -2.86
CA ASN A 88 -10.03 -2.10 -1.46
C ASN A 88 -9.99 -0.88 -0.52
N SER A 89 -9.05 0.02 -0.75
CA SER A 89 -8.87 1.22 0.09
C SER A 89 -10.08 2.16 0.01
N VAL A 90 -10.66 2.33 -1.18
CA VAL A 90 -11.90 3.11 -1.35
C VAL A 90 -13.07 2.45 -0.60
N VAL A 91 -13.20 1.12 -0.64
CA VAL A 91 -14.24 0.39 0.11
C VAL A 91 -14.10 0.63 1.62
N LEU A 92 -12.88 0.56 2.15
CA LEU A 92 -12.61 0.84 3.57
C LEU A 92 -12.98 2.28 3.98
N VAL A 93 -12.68 3.27 3.14
CA VAL A 93 -13.10 4.66 3.36
C VAL A 93 -14.62 4.78 3.40
N VAL A 94 -15.33 4.16 2.45
CA VAL A 94 -16.80 4.18 2.41
C VAL A 94 -17.40 3.53 3.67
N ILE A 95 -16.87 2.39 4.10
CA ILE A 95 -17.28 1.72 5.35
C ILE A 95 -17.04 2.65 6.55
N SER A 96 -15.87 3.29 6.62
CA SER A 96 -15.52 4.19 7.73
C SER A 96 -16.43 5.41 7.81
N VAL A 97 -16.76 6.03 6.67
CA VAL A 97 -17.72 7.15 6.61
C VAL A 97 -19.11 6.72 7.07
N PHE A 98 -19.56 5.51 6.69
CA PHE A 98 -20.82 4.96 7.19
C PHE A 98 -20.79 4.77 8.72
N LEU A 99 -19.70 4.22 9.26
CA LEU A 99 -19.54 4.02 10.70
C LEU A 99 -19.49 5.34 11.48
N PHE A 100 -18.89 6.40 10.93
CA PHE A 100 -18.93 7.73 11.54
C PHE A 100 -20.35 8.29 11.65
N LYS A 101 -21.18 8.07 10.63
CA LYS A 101 -22.58 8.47 10.67
C LYS A 101 -23.32 7.72 11.79
N GLU A 102 -23.14 6.40 11.89
CA GLU A 102 -23.79 5.60 12.95
C GLU A 102 -23.26 5.96 14.34
N ALA A 103 -21.95 6.19 14.48
CA ALA A 103 -21.34 6.66 15.72
C ALA A 103 -21.88 8.03 16.14
N TYR A 104 -22.02 8.97 15.21
CA TYR A 104 -22.65 10.27 15.47
C TYR A 104 -24.07 10.11 16.00
N ILE A 105 -24.89 9.25 15.38
CA ILE A 105 -26.27 9.00 15.83
C ILE A 105 -26.28 8.41 17.25
N LYS A 106 -25.44 7.39 17.53
CA LYS A 106 -25.35 6.76 18.86
C LYS A 106 -24.73 7.67 19.91
N PHE A 107 -23.89 8.62 19.54
CA PHE A 107 -23.32 9.58 20.48
C PHE A 107 -24.40 10.50 21.07
N PHE A 108 -25.34 10.95 20.24
CA PHE A 108 -26.47 11.80 20.68
C PHE A 108 -27.67 11.01 21.19
N ASN A 109 -27.81 9.74 20.80
CA ASN A 109 -28.83 8.84 21.31
C ASN A 109 -28.19 7.55 21.84
N PRO A 110 -27.58 7.57 23.05
CA PRO A 110 -26.89 6.41 23.58
C PRO A 110 -27.86 5.24 23.81
N GLU A 111 -27.61 4.15 23.11
CA GLU A 111 -28.35 2.89 23.29
C GLU A 111 -27.61 1.98 24.27
N PRO A 112 -28.32 1.14 25.05
CA PRO A 112 -27.69 0.18 25.94
C PRO A 112 -26.87 -0.85 25.16
N ILE A 113 -25.58 -0.93 25.47
CA ILE A 113 -24.66 -1.93 24.91
C ILE A 113 -24.45 -3.05 25.92
N ASN A 114 -24.48 -4.30 25.46
CA ASN A 114 -24.13 -5.44 26.29
C ASN A 114 -22.61 -5.54 26.47
N GLY A 115 -22.10 -4.81 27.47
CA GLY A 115 -20.67 -4.76 27.79
C GLY A 115 -20.05 -6.13 28.09
N ALA A 116 -20.82 -7.11 28.60
CA ALA A 116 -20.28 -8.44 28.86
C ALA A 116 -19.94 -9.19 27.57
N ILE A 117 -20.85 -9.16 26.58
CA ILE A 117 -20.60 -9.73 25.25
C ILE A 117 -19.44 -8.98 24.60
N MET A 118 -19.45 -7.64 24.68
CA MET A 118 -18.41 -6.81 24.11
C MET A 118 -17.01 -7.17 24.63
N ILE A 119 -16.84 -7.31 25.94
CA ILE A 119 -15.58 -7.70 26.58
C ILE A 119 -15.14 -9.09 26.12
N VAL A 120 -16.03 -10.09 26.16
CA VAL A 120 -15.67 -11.48 25.83
C VAL A 120 -15.19 -11.57 24.38
N VAL A 121 -15.91 -10.93 23.46
CA VAL A 121 -15.57 -10.94 22.03
C VAL A 121 -14.26 -10.19 21.79
N ALA A 122 -14.11 -8.99 22.35
CA ALA A 122 -12.87 -8.22 22.23
C ALA A 122 -11.65 -8.92 22.85
N LEU A 123 -11.83 -9.68 23.94
CA LEU A 123 -10.77 -10.50 24.53
C LEU A 123 -10.37 -11.66 23.61
N ILE A 124 -11.34 -12.30 22.93
CA ILE A 124 -11.05 -13.35 21.95
C ILE A 124 -10.22 -12.76 20.80
N GLY A 125 -10.65 -11.62 20.24
CA GLY A 125 -9.90 -10.92 19.18
C GLY A 125 -8.49 -10.53 19.64
N LEU A 126 -8.38 -9.91 20.81
CA LEU A 126 -7.09 -9.51 21.41
C LEU A 126 -6.14 -10.71 21.60
N LEU A 127 -6.62 -11.81 22.18
CA LEU A 127 -5.78 -13.00 22.41
C LEU A 127 -5.29 -13.60 21.09
N ALA A 128 -6.14 -13.57 20.08
CA ALA A 128 -5.85 -14.16 18.79
C ALA A 128 -4.90 -13.28 17.95
N ASN A 129 -5.07 -11.96 17.96
CA ASN A 129 -4.11 -11.02 17.39
C ASN A 129 -2.77 -11.08 18.14
N ALA A 130 -2.77 -11.12 19.47
CA ALA A 130 -1.56 -11.28 20.28
C ALA A 130 -0.81 -12.60 19.98
N LEU A 131 -1.55 -13.70 19.80
CA LEU A 131 -0.96 -14.98 19.38
C LEU A 131 -0.34 -14.87 17.99
N SER A 132 -1.01 -14.20 17.04
CA SER A 132 -0.52 -14.02 15.68
C SER A 132 0.75 -13.15 15.64
N VAL A 133 0.77 -12.06 16.42
CA VAL A 133 1.96 -11.23 16.66
C VAL A 133 3.10 -12.05 17.24
N PHE A 134 2.84 -12.89 18.24
CA PHE A 134 3.86 -13.75 18.85
C PHE A 134 4.43 -14.78 17.84
N LEU A 135 3.57 -15.40 17.02
CA LEU A 135 3.97 -16.37 16.00
C LEU A 135 4.81 -15.75 14.87
N LEU A 136 4.58 -14.48 14.53
CA LEU A 136 5.28 -13.80 13.45
C LEU A 136 6.53 -13.04 13.92
N LYS A 137 6.72 -12.83 15.22
CA LYS A 137 7.79 -11.99 15.78
C LYS A 137 9.19 -12.38 15.29
N GLU A 138 9.55 -13.66 15.38
CA GLU A 138 10.89 -14.13 14.95
C GLU A 138 11.08 -13.97 13.44
N ASN A 139 10.04 -14.26 12.66
CA ASN A 139 10.08 -14.19 11.20
C ASN A 139 10.05 -12.73 10.66
N ALA A 140 9.56 -11.78 11.46
CA ALA A 140 9.48 -10.36 11.11
C ALA A 140 10.84 -9.65 11.12
N GLU A 141 11.84 -10.18 11.84
CA GLU A 141 13.20 -9.62 11.81
C GLU A 141 13.94 -9.94 10.50
N GLU A 142 13.58 -11.05 9.85
CA GLU A 142 14.27 -11.56 8.66
C GLU A 142 13.60 -11.18 7.34
N ASN A 143 12.31 -10.83 7.34
CA ASN A 143 11.55 -10.61 6.10
C ASN A 143 10.63 -9.38 6.21
N LEU A 144 10.80 -8.44 5.27
CA LEU A 144 10.02 -7.19 5.22
C LEU A 144 8.51 -7.42 5.04
N ASN A 145 8.10 -8.41 4.24
CA ASN A 145 6.69 -8.74 4.04
C ASN A 145 6.06 -9.27 5.34
N ILE A 146 6.80 -10.08 6.09
CA ILE A 146 6.36 -10.59 7.39
C ILE A 146 6.36 -9.48 8.43
N ARG A 147 7.34 -8.56 8.37
CA ARG A 147 7.38 -7.37 9.21
C ARG A 147 6.17 -6.48 9.01
N SER A 148 5.75 -6.25 7.76
CA SER A 148 4.53 -5.52 7.44
C SER A 148 3.30 -6.18 8.08
N ALA A 149 3.11 -7.49 7.86
CA ALA A 149 2.02 -8.24 8.48
C ALA A 149 2.07 -8.22 10.03
N TYR A 150 3.26 -8.26 10.62
CA TYR A 150 3.44 -8.16 12.07
C TYR A 150 3.01 -6.79 12.63
N VAL A 151 3.39 -5.69 11.96
CA VAL A 151 3.02 -4.32 12.38
C VAL A 151 1.52 -4.11 12.25
N HIS A 152 0.90 -4.65 11.19
CA HIS A 152 -0.56 -4.65 11.01
C HIS A 152 -1.28 -5.32 12.18
N LEU A 153 -0.94 -6.59 12.45
CA LEU A 153 -1.56 -7.37 13.53
C LEU A 153 -1.30 -6.80 14.93
N LEU A 154 -0.15 -6.12 15.12
CA LEU A 154 0.14 -5.41 16.36
C LEU A 154 -0.81 -4.21 16.53
N SER A 155 -1.11 -3.50 15.45
CA SER A 155 -2.04 -2.37 15.45
C SER A 155 -3.47 -2.83 15.74
N ASP A 156 -3.89 -3.96 15.16
CA ASP A 156 -5.19 -4.58 15.45
C ASP A 156 -5.27 -5.01 16.93
N ALA A 157 -4.20 -5.62 17.47
CA ALA A 157 -4.16 -5.96 18.89
C ALA A 157 -4.30 -4.72 19.79
N LEU A 158 -3.65 -3.61 19.44
CA LEU A 158 -3.77 -2.33 20.17
C LEU A 158 -5.20 -1.76 20.08
N SER A 159 -5.85 -1.85 18.92
CA SER A 159 -7.26 -1.51 18.74
C SER A 159 -8.15 -2.35 19.67
N SER A 160 -7.98 -3.68 19.68
CA SER A 160 -8.75 -4.58 20.54
C SER A 160 -8.54 -4.29 22.03
N VAL A 161 -7.34 -3.88 22.47
CA VAL A 161 -7.12 -3.40 23.86
C VAL A 161 -8.03 -2.22 24.19
N GLY A 162 -8.13 -1.24 23.29
CA GLY A 162 -9.04 -0.10 23.43
C GLY A 162 -10.50 -0.54 23.59
N VAL A 163 -10.94 -1.51 22.77
CA VAL A 163 -12.29 -2.08 22.83
C VAL A 163 -12.53 -2.84 24.15
N VAL A 164 -11.56 -3.62 24.64
CA VAL A 164 -11.67 -4.30 25.95
C VAL A 164 -11.81 -3.30 27.09
N ILE A 165 -10.96 -2.26 27.12
CA ILE A 165 -11.04 -1.20 28.14
C ILE A 165 -12.39 -0.48 28.06
N GLY A 166 -12.85 -0.15 26.86
CA GLY A 166 -14.16 0.46 26.65
C GLY A 166 -15.31 -0.43 27.13
N GLY A 167 -15.25 -1.73 26.83
CA GLY A 167 -16.21 -2.73 27.29
C GLY A 167 -16.27 -2.83 28.81
N ILE A 168 -15.12 -2.83 29.49
CA ILE A 168 -15.04 -2.80 30.96
C ILE A 168 -15.72 -1.54 31.51
N CYS A 169 -15.44 -0.38 30.91
CA CYS A 169 -16.06 0.88 31.30
C CYS A 169 -17.59 0.86 31.12
N ILE A 170 -18.07 0.34 29.99
CA ILE A 170 -19.50 0.19 29.69
C ILE A 170 -20.15 -0.81 30.66
N TYR A 171 -19.49 -1.92 30.98
CA TYR A 171 -20.05 -2.96 31.83
C TYR A 171 -20.27 -2.47 33.27
N PHE A 172 -19.26 -1.84 33.88
CA PHE A 172 -19.31 -1.39 35.28
C PHE A 172 -19.97 -0.02 35.45
N PHE A 173 -19.66 0.95 34.59
CA PHE A 173 -20.09 2.34 34.77
C PHE A 173 -21.28 2.74 33.89
N LYS A 174 -21.72 1.87 32.97
CA LYS A 174 -22.84 2.13 32.04
C LYS A 174 -22.62 3.38 31.16
N ILE A 175 -21.37 3.68 30.84
CA ILE A 175 -20.99 4.84 30.02
C ILE A 175 -21.02 4.44 28.54
N TYR A 176 -22.19 4.47 27.92
CA TYR A 176 -22.41 3.94 26.57
C TYR A 176 -21.79 4.77 25.43
N TRP A 177 -21.54 6.07 25.64
CA TRP A 177 -20.95 6.94 24.62
C TRP A 177 -19.49 6.58 24.28
N ILE A 178 -18.83 5.76 25.11
CA ILE A 178 -17.47 5.27 24.87
C ILE A 178 -17.39 4.43 23.59
N ASP A 179 -18.41 3.63 23.28
CA ASP A 179 -18.41 2.80 22.06
C ASP A 179 -18.39 3.65 20.77
N PRO A 180 -19.28 4.65 20.59
CA PRO A 180 -19.16 5.62 19.49
C PRO A 180 -17.80 6.33 19.43
N LEU A 181 -17.20 6.70 20.57
CA LEU A 181 -15.86 7.30 20.58
C LEU A 181 -14.83 6.32 19.99
N LEU A 182 -14.83 5.07 20.46
CA LEU A 182 -13.92 4.04 19.97
C LEU A 182 -14.13 3.76 18.48
N THR A 183 -15.39 3.69 18.01
CA THR A 183 -15.71 3.56 16.59
C THR A 183 -15.10 4.70 15.77
N VAL A 184 -15.20 5.94 16.23
CA VAL A 184 -14.60 7.09 15.52
C VAL A 184 -13.08 7.00 15.50
N LEU A 185 -12.44 6.64 16.63
CA LEU A 185 -10.98 6.50 16.69
C LEU A 185 -10.46 5.40 15.75
N ILE A 186 -11.11 4.23 15.75
CA ILE A 186 -10.77 3.11 14.86
C ILE A 186 -11.00 3.52 13.40
N GLY A 187 -12.14 4.16 13.08
CA GLY A 187 -12.41 4.60 11.71
C GLY A 187 -11.45 5.69 11.21
N ILE A 188 -10.97 6.60 12.07
CA ILE A 188 -9.93 7.58 11.70
C ILE A 188 -8.62 6.86 11.36
N TYR A 189 -8.25 5.85 12.15
CA TYR A 189 -7.08 5.03 11.90
C TYR A 189 -7.19 4.32 10.53
N ILE A 190 -8.33 3.66 10.26
CA ILE A 190 -8.57 2.97 8.97
C ILE A 190 -8.49 3.94 7.79
N ILE A 191 -9.07 5.14 7.91
CA ILE A 191 -9.00 6.16 6.85
C ILE A 191 -7.57 6.61 6.60
N LYS A 192 -6.77 6.82 7.65
CA LYS A 192 -5.37 7.22 7.53
C LYS A 192 -4.59 6.19 6.70
N GLU A 193 -4.69 4.91 7.04
CA GLU A 193 -4.00 3.83 6.33
C GLU A 193 -4.53 3.69 4.89
N SER A 194 -5.84 3.81 4.68
CA SER A 194 -6.44 3.75 3.34
C SER A 194 -5.99 4.93 2.45
N PHE A 195 -5.80 6.12 3.03
CA PHE A 195 -5.44 7.32 2.28
C PHE A 195 -4.01 7.25 1.71
N GLU A 196 -3.08 6.63 2.44
CA GLU A 196 -1.71 6.39 1.98
C GLU A 196 -1.71 5.51 0.72
N ILE A 197 -2.40 4.37 0.78
CA ILE A 197 -2.54 3.43 -0.36
C ILE A 197 -3.27 4.09 -1.54
N ILE A 198 -4.30 4.89 -1.29
CA ILE A 198 -5.01 5.63 -2.34
C ILE A 198 -4.06 6.58 -3.07
N ASN A 199 -3.27 7.38 -2.34
CA ASN A 199 -2.36 8.34 -2.95
C ASN A 199 -1.28 7.67 -3.79
N GLU A 200 -0.67 6.60 -3.26
CA GLU A 200 0.33 5.81 -3.99
C GLU A 200 -0.28 5.20 -5.26
N SER A 201 -1.44 4.54 -5.14
CA SER A 201 -2.13 3.94 -6.27
C SER A 201 -2.53 4.96 -7.33
N VAL A 202 -3.06 6.12 -6.91
CA VAL A 202 -3.42 7.22 -7.83
C VAL A 202 -2.18 7.79 -8.50
N SER A 203 -1.07 7.97 -7.77
CA SER A 203 0.20 8.43 -8.34
C SER A 203 0.66 7.50 -9.47
N ILE A 204 0.69 6.19 -9.25
CA ILE A 204 1.06 5.19 -10.26
C ILE A 204 0.11 5.24 -11.46
N LEU A 205 -1.20 5.33 -11.22
CA LEU A 205 -2.20 5.42 -12.29
C LEU A 205 -2.06 6.71 -13.12
N MET A 206 -1.67 7.81 -12.48
CA MET A 206 -1.43 9.12 -13.08
C MET A 206 -0.03 9.26 -13.70
N GLN A 207 0.75 8.18 -13.74
CA GLN A 207 2.13 8.19 -14.25
C GLN A 207 3.05 9.14 -13.48
N GLY A 208 2.84 9.25 -12.17
CA GLY A 208 3.70 10.00 -11.27
C GLY A 208 5.10 9.41 -11.19
N THR A 209 6.08 10.27 -10.92
CA THR A 209 7.45 9.85 -10.63
C THR A 209 7.50 9.13 -9.28
N PRO A 210 8.17 7.96 -9.18
CA PRO A 210 8.30 7.24 -7.92
C PRO A 210 8.97 8.08 -6.83
N GLU A 211 8.53 7.96 -5.58
CA GLU A 211 9.00 8.83 -4.48
C GLU A 211 10.50 8.69 -4.18
N ASN A 212 11.08 7.52 -4.47
CA ASN A 212 12.50 7.22 -4.29
C ASN A 212 13.40 7.81 -5.40
N ILE A 213 12.83 8.36 -6.49
CA ILE A 213 13.59 8.86 -7.63
C ILE A 213 13.64 10.40 -7.62
N ASN A 214 14.86 10.92 -7.53
CA ASN A 214 15.13 12.35 -7.68
C ASN A 214 15.70 12.66 -9.06
N LEU A 215 14.89 13.29 -9.92
CA LEU A 215 15.26 13.61 -11.31
C LEU A 215 16.50 14.50 -11.44
N GLU A 216 16.78 15.38 -10.47
CA GLU A 216 18.00 16.20 -10.50
C GLU A 216 19.26 15.38 -10.22
N ILE A 217 19.15 14.35 -9.37
CA ILE A 217 20.25 13.40 -9.14
C ILE A 217 20.45 12.56 -10.40
N VAL A 218 19.38 12.03 -10.99
CA VAL A 218 19.44 11.25 -12.25
C VAL A 218 20.12 12.06 -13.36
N LYS A 219 19.68 13.31 -13.56
CA LYS A 219 20.30 14.24 -14.51
C LYS A 219 21.79 14.40 -14.28
N ARG A 220 22.16 14.72 -13.05
CA ARG A 220 23.56 14.99 -12.69
C ARG A 220 24.44 13.77 -12.92
N GLU A 221 23.96 12.56 -12.62
CA GLU A 221 24.74 11.34 -12.83
C GLU A 221 24.89 11.02 -14.34
N ILE A 222 23.85 11.20 -15.14
CA ILE A 222 23.91 10.99 -16.59
C ILE A 222 24.80 12.03 -17.28
N GLU A 223 24.72 13.31 -16.89
CA GLU A 223 25.52 14.40 -17.48
C GLU A 223 27.02 14.33 -17.13
N LYS A 224 27.43 13.47 -16.20
CA LYS A 224 28.86 13.17 -15.96
C LYS A 224 29.47 12.36 -17.11
N LEU A 225 28.67 11.68 -17.91
CA LEU A 225 29.17 10.91 -19.04
C LEU A 225 29.82 11.85 -20.08
N PRO A 226 31.00 11.47 -20.62
CA PRO A 226 31.81 12.38 -21.43
C PRO A 226 31.09 12.88 -22.68
N ASN A 227 30.21 12.06 -23.27
CA ASN A 227 29.54 12.37 -24.55
C ASN A 227 28.18 13.07 -24.37
N VAL A 228 27.64 13.13 -23.15
CA VAL A 228 26.35 13.74 -22.85
C VAL A 228 26.55 15.21 -22.53
N LYS A 229 25.87 16.09 -23.26
CA LYS A 229 25.84 17.54 -23.02
C LYS A 229 24.74 17.89 -22.02
N ASN A 230 23.55 17.32 -22.23
CA ASN A 230 22.38 17.56 -21.39
C ASN A 230 21.31 16.47 -21.61
N ILE A 231 20.52 16.17 -20.57
CA ILE A 231 19.22 15.50 -20.72
C ILE A 231 18.06 16.45 -20.45
N HIS A 232 16.98 16.29 -21.20
CA HIS A 232 15.76 17.10 -21.10
C HIS A 232 14.54 16.26 -21.51
N HIS A 233 13.34 16.83 -21.34
CA HIS A 233 12.07 16.14 -21.61
C HIS A 233 12.01 14.76 -20.92
N VAL A 234 12.32 14.74 -19.62
CA VAL A 234 12.43 13.51 -18.84
C VAL A 234 11.05 13.12 -18.33
N HIS A 235 10.65 11.87 -18.57
CA HIS A 235 9.45 11.24 -18.02
C HIS A 235 9.85 9.98 -17.27
N VAL A 236 9.37 9.85 -16.04
CA VAL A 236 9.61 8.66 -15.20
C VAL A 236 8.30 8.26 -14.56
N TRP A 237 7.91 7.00 -14.72
CA TRP A 237 6.66 6.46 -14.20
C TRP A 237 6.78 4.99 -13.85
N GLN A 238 5.79 4.48 -13.12
CA GLN A 238 5.65 3.08 -12.74
C GLN A 238 4.44 2.41 -13.41
N THR A 239 4.53 1.11 -13.63
CA THR A 239 3.36 0.28 -14.04
C THR A 239 2.85 -0.64 -12.93
N ASN A 240 3.69 -0.92 -11.95
CA ASN A 240 3.43 -1.53 -10.64
C ASN A 240 4.56 -1.06 -9.69
N ASP A 241 4.71 -1.70 -8.54
CA ASP A 241 5.66 -1.27 -7.50
C ASP A 241 7.13 -1.43 -7.92
N ASP A 242 7.44 -2.36 -8.83
CA ASP A 242 8.81 -2.75 -9.20
C ASP A 242 9.23 -2.27 -10.61
N ASP A 243 8.29 -2.13 -11.55
CA ASP A 243 8.58 -1.83 -12.96
C ASP A 243 8.60 -0.31 -13.19
N VAL A 244 9.79 0.29 -13.07
CA VAL A 244 10.06 1.70 -13.37
C VAL A 244 10.45 1.90 -14.84
N HIS A 245 9.79 2.86 -15.47
CA HIS A 245 10.03 3.29 -16.84
C HIS A 245 10.66 4.67 -16.87
N PHE A 246 11.58 4.89 -17.81
CA PHE A 246 12.27 6.15 -18.01
C PHE A 246 12.34 6.49 -19.50
N GLU A 247 11.94 7.70 -19.84
CA GLU A 247 12.05 8.29 -21.16
C GLU A 247 12.79 9.63 -21.06
N CYS A 248 13.75 9.88 -21.95
CA CYS A 248 14.28 11.22 -22.09
C CYS A 248 14.90 11.50 -23.45
N HIS A 249 15.16 12.78 -23.70
CA HIS A 249 15.99 13.23 -24.80
C HIS A 249 17.41 13.47 -24.29
N VAL A 250 18.40 13.00 -25.04
CA VAL A 250 19.83 13.08 -24.72
C VAL A 250 20.52 13.92 -25.78
N ASN A 251 20.87 15.15 -25.42
CA ASN A 251 21.64 16.04 -26.28
C ASN A 251 23.14 15.69 -26.16
N LEU A 252 23.76 15.34 -27.27
CA LEU A 252 25.16 14.96 -27.35
C LEU A 252 26.07 16.19 -27.50
N LYS A 253 27.33 16.04 -27.09
CA LYS A 253 28.34 17.11 -27.26
C LYS A 253 28.82 17.26 -28.69
N ASP A 254 28.85 16.16 -29.44
CA ASP A 254 29.37 16.08 -30.81
C ASP A 254 28.33 15.49 -31.75
N ASP A 255 28.39 15.88 -33.04
CA ASP A 255 27.58 15.29 -34.11
C ASP A 255 28.14 13.92 -34.47
N VAL A 256 27.60 12.89 -33.81
CA VAL A 256 28.03 11.49 -33.97
C VAL A 256 27.09 10.74 -34.92
N LYS A 257 27.63 9.71 -35.58
CA LYS A 257 26.78 8.81 -36.37
C LYS A 257 25.87 8.00 -35.44
N VAL A 258 24.68 7.64 -35.93
CA VAL A 258 23.73 6.76 -35.22
C VAL A 258 24.37 5.44 -34.76
N SER A 259 25.32 4.89 -35.51
CA SER A 259 26.03 3.67 -35.10
C SER A 259 26.89 3.85 -33.84
N GLN A 260 27.33 5.09 -33.54
CA GLN A 260 28.16 5.43 -32.38
C GLN A 260 27.33 5.86 -31.17
N SER A 261 26.09 6.32 -31.37
CA SER A 261 25.21 6.72 -30.25
C SER A 261 24.78 5.54 -29.38
N LYS A 262 24.85 4.31 -29.90
CA LYS A 262 24.59 3.07 -29.16
C LYS A 262 25.48 2.92 -27.91
N GLU A 263 26.77 3.24 -28.01
CA GLU A 263 27.68 3.16 -26.87
C GLU A 263 27.31 4.14 -25.75
N VAL A 264 26.77 5.31 -26.12
CA VAL A 264 26.29 6.30 -25.15
C VAL A 264 24.98 5.84 -24.50
N MET A 265 24.05 5.28 -25.29
CA MET A 265 22.80 4.71 -24.81
C MET A 265 23.06 3.59 -23.78
N GLU A 266 23.95 2.65 -24.08
CA GLU A 266 24.32 1.56 -23.16
C GLU A 266 24.96 2.08 -21.86
N GLN A 267 25.78 3.14 -21.91
CA GLN A 267 26.34 3.75 -20.70
C GLN A 267 25.27 4.40 -19.82
N ILE A 268 24.28 5.06 -20.44
CA ILE A 268 23.17 5.67 -19.70
C ILE A 268 22.29 4.59 -19.08
N GLU A 269 21.99 3.53 -19.82
CA GLU A 269 21.22 2.37 -19.32
C GLU A 269 21.89 1.74 -18.09
N ILE A 270 23.22 1.53 -18.12
CA ILE A 270 23.96 1.00 -16.95
C ILE A 270 23.84 1.93 -15.73
N VAL A 271 23.96 3.25 -15.92
CA VAL A 271 23.82 4.22 -14.82
C VAL A 271 22.40 4.20 -14.24
N LEU A 272 21.38 4.12 -15.11
CA LEU A 272 19.97 4.06 -14.71
C LEU A 272 19.65 2.77 -13.94
N ASP A 273 20.19 1.64 -14.39
CA ASP A 273 20.03 0.33 -13.75
C ASP A 273 20.74 0.29 -12.38
N GLU A 274 22.05 0.52 -12.36
CA GLU A 274 22.87 0.30 -11.15
C GLU A 274 22.59 1.30 -10.02
N LEU A 275 22.22 2.55 -10.33
CA LEU A 275 22.05 3.60 -9.33
C LEU A 275 20.59 3.87 -8.96
N PHE A 276 19.65 3.54 -9.84
CA PHE A 276 18.25 3.94 -9.69
C PHE A 276 17.23 2.81 -9.88
N ASP A 277 17.68 1.58 -10.20
CA ASP A 277 16.82 0.41 -10.41
C ASP A 277 15.78 0.60 -11.54
N ILE A 278 16.22 1.27 -12.61
CA ILE A 278 15.37 1.59 -13.77
C ILE A 278 15.71 0.65 -14.93
N HIS A 279 14.81 -0.29 -15.21
CA HIS A 279 15.06 -1.36 -16.20
C HIS A 279 14.44 -1.10 -17.58
N HIS A 280 13.43 -0.24 -17.70
CA HIS A 280 12.77 0.05 -18.98
C HIS A 280 13.07 1.47 -19.45
N VAL A 281 13.99 1.59 -20.41
CA VAL A 281 14.55 2.89 -20.82
C VAL A 281 14.27 3.14 -22.30
N THR A 282 13.85 4.36 -22.63
CA THR A 282 13.77 4.87 -24.02
C THR A 282 14.52 6.20 -24.12
N LEU A 283 15.61 6.23 -24.90
CA LEU A 283 16.44 7.43 -25.07
C LEU A 283 16.37 7.93 -26.51
N GLN A 284 15.97 9.19 -26.67
CA GLN A 284 16.04 9.89 -27.94
C GLN A 284 17.36 10.65 -28.04
N MET A 285 18.28 10.18 -28.90
CA MET A 285 19.59 10.81 -29.08
C MET A 285 19.49 12.00 -30.04
N GLU A 286 20.03 13.15 -29.64
CA GLU A 286 19.94 14.42 -30.36
C GLU A 286 21.28 15.17 -30.41
N TYR A 287 21.41 16.10 -31.36
CA TYR A 287 22.51 17.03 -31.45
C TYR A 287 21.98 18.42 -31.85
N GLU A 288 22.12 19.40 -30.96
CA GLU A 288 21.73 20.81 -31.19
C GLU A 288 20.29 21.01 -31.71
N CYS A 289 19.33 20.18 -31.27
CA CYS A 289 17.98 20.13 -31.83
C CYS A 289 16.94 20.98 -31.07
N CYS A 290 17.05 21.10 -29.74
CA CYS A 290 15.99 21.67 -28.89
C CYS A 290 16.33 23.05 -28.31
N GLU A 291 15.36 23.96 -28.36
CA GLU A 291 15.43 25.29 -27.74
C GLU A 291 15.11 25.25 -26.23
N ASP A 292 14.30 24.28 -25.78
CA ASP A 292 13.97 24.04 -24.37
C ASP A 292 14.75 22.84 -23.83
N VAL A 293 15.71 23.10 -22.95
CA VAL A 293 16.62 22.12 -22.35
C VAL A 293 16.32 21.85 -20.86
N GLY A 294 15.08 22.13 -20.44
CA GLY A 294 14.59 21.84 -19.09
C GLY A 294 14.31 20.35 -18.85
N LEU A 295 14.45 19.90 -17.59
CA LEU A 295 14.07 18.53 -17.19
C LEU A 295 12.59 18.25 -17.47
N ILE A 296 11.76 19.21 -17.08
CA ILE A 296 10.33 19.26 -17.34
C ILE A 296 10.09 20.62 -18.00
N LYS A 297 9.20 20.67 -18.99
CA LYS A 297 8.78 21.93 -19.60
C LYS A 297 8.27 22.85 -18.49
N LYS A 298 9.00 23.93 -18.20
CA LYS A 298 8.54 24.91 -17.21
C LYS A 298 7.28 25.56 -17.78
N VAL A 299 6.17 25.45 -17.06
CA VAL A 299 5.04 26.34 -17.30
C VAL A 299 5.55 27.73 -16.93
N ASP A 300 5.54 28.67 -17.86
CA ASP A 300 5.83 30.07 -17.53
C ASP A 300 5.00 30.46 -16.29
N ASP A 301 5.63 31.07 -15.29
CA ASP A 301 5.02 31.54 -14.03
C ASP A 301 3.97 32.68 -14.24
N THR A 302 3.29 32.72 -15.38
CA THR A 302 2.34 33.76 -15.79
C THR A 302 0.87 33.42 -15.52
N ILE A 303 0.56 32.30 -14.86
CA ILE A 303 -0.80 32.01 -14.41
C ILE A 303 -0.76 31.56 -12.93
N ASN A 304 -0.74 32.57 -12.05
CA ASN A 304 -1.21 32.46 -10.66
C ASN A 304 -2.75 32.52 -10.65
#